data_AF-A0A2R7S4A8-F1
#
_entry.id   AF-A0A2R7S4A8-F1
#
_cell.length_a   1.000
_cell.length_b   1.000
_cell.length_c   1.000
_cell.angle_alpha   90.00
_cell.angle_beta   90.00
_cell.angle_gamma   90.00
#
_symmetry.space_group_name_H-M   'P 1'
#
loop_
_entity.id
_entity.type
_entity.pdbx_description
1 polymer ?
#
loop_
_entity_poly.entity_id
_entity_poly.type
_entity_poly.pdbx_seq_one_letter_code
_entity_poly.pdbx_strand_id
1 'polypeptide(L)'
;MQQMAHLPQISPATLAELQAEYLMQATALWNTSLGQGEAAPVSDRRFAAPEWRSNPAASFLTQLYLLNGRTLQQMAAAVEADDKTKARIRFTVQQFVDAASPSNFLALNPEAQKLALDSQGETLARGMQQLWGDVQRGHVSQTDESAFEVGKNVATTAGSVVFENELFQLIEYAPLTAQVKARPLLMVPPCINKFYILDLQPDNSLIRYAVAEGHRVFVVSWRNPDDSCKALTWDDYIEHAAIQAIRVVQEISGQAQINTLGFCVGGTILATALAVLAARGEQPAASVTLLTTLIDFADNGILDLFVDEASVRLREATLGSGSPKGPQLLHGQELATTFSFLRPNDLVWNYV
;
A
#
# COMPACT_ATOMS: atom_id res chain seq x y z
N MET A 1 -7.94 22.31 -36.62
CA MET A 1 -9.12 21.43 -36.52
C MET A 1 -8.83 20.42 -35.43
N GLN A 2 -9.53 20.54 -34.30
CA GLN A 2 -9.38 19.68 -33.14
C GLN A 2 -9.58 18.22 -33.54
N GLN A 3 -8.63 17.35 -33.18
CA GLN A 3 -8.91 15.92 -33.06
C GLN A 3 -10.04 15.80 -32.03
N MET A 4 -11.25 15.48 -32.49
CA MET A 4 -12.25 14.92 -31.58
C MET A 4 -11.62 13.64 -31.05
N ALA A 5 -11.25 13.63 -29.77
CA ALA A 5 -10.89 12.39 -29.10
C ALA A 5 -12.03 11.41 -29.34
N HIS A 6 -11.77 10.33 -30.07
CA HIS A 6 -12.73 9.25 -30.19
C HIS A 6 -13.06 8.82 -28.76
N LEU A 7 -14.31 9.02 -28.35
CA LEU A 7 -14.78 8.50 -27.07
C LEU A 7 -14.48 7.00 -27.06
N PRO A 8 -14.00 6.43 -25.94
CA PRO A 8 -13.78 5.00 -25.86
C PRO A 8 -15.09 4.26 -26.17
N GLN A 9 -15.06 3.32 -27.13
CA GLN A 9 -16.25 2.57 -27.54
C GLN A 9 -16.04 1.07 -27.32
N ILE A 10 -17.13 0.34 -27.16
CA ILE A 10 -17.13 -1.13 -27.21
C ILE A 10 -17.70 -1.50 -28.58
N SER A 11 -17.11 -2.48 -29.26
CA SER A 11 -17.62 -2.92 -30.55
C SER A 11 -19.09 -3.36 -30.43
N PRO A 12 -19.97 -3.04 -31.40
CA PRO A 12 -21.38 -3.44 -31.33
C PRO A 12 -21.59 -4.95 -31.19
N ALA A 13 -20.71 -5.75 -31.80
CA ALA A 13 -20.75 -7.21 -31.70
C ALA A 13 -20.43 -7.69 -30.28
N THR A 14 -19.33 -7.22 -29.70
CA THR A 14 -18.95 -7.55 -28.32
C THR A 14 -19.99 -7.07 -27.31
N LEU A 15 -20.57 -5.89 -27.53
CA LEU A 15 -21.64 -5.38 -26.68
C LEU A 15 -22.89 -6.27 -26.73
N ALA A 16 -23.28 -6.73 -27.92
CA ALA A 16 -24.41 -7.65 -28.08
C ALA A 16 -24.16 -9.01 -27.41
N GLU A 17 -22.93 -9.54 -27.48
CA GLU A 17 -22.53 -10.77 -26.79
C GLU A 17 -22.63 -10.61 -25.27
N LEU A 18 -22.08 -9.53 -24.71
CA LEU A 18 -22.15 -9.24 -23.28
C LEU A 18 -23.60 -9.04 -22.80
N GLN A 19 -24.45 -8.41 -23.61
CA GLN A 19 -25.87 -8.26 -23.32
C GLN A 19 -26.60 -9.61 -23.29
N ALA A 20 -26.33 -10.48 -24.27
CA ALA A 20 -26.92 -11.82 -24.32
C ALA A 20 -26.49 -12.68 -23.12
N GLU A 21 -25.19 -12.65 -22.77
CA GLU A 21 -24.66 -13.33 -21.59
C GLU A 21 -25.30 -12.81 -20.30
N TYR A 22 -25.41 -11.49 -20.13
CA TYR A 22 -26.05 -10.87 -18.97
C TYR A 22 -27.52 -11.30 -18.83
N LEU A 23 -28.30 -11.26 -19.92
CA LEU A 23 -29.71 -11.66 -19.89
C LEU A 23 -29.88 -13.14 -19.52
N MET A 24 -29.02 -14.01 -20.04
CA MET A 24 -29.01 -15.43 -19.68
C MET A 24 -28.74 -15.63 -18.19
N GLN A 25 -27.69 -14.99 -17.65
CA GLN A 25 -27.32 -15.11 -16.23
C GLN A 25 -28.36 -14.47 -15.30
N ALA A 26 -28.92 -13.31 -15.67
CA ALA A 26 -29.98 -12.65 -14.93
C ALA A 26 -31.26 -13.50 -14.88
N THR A 27 -31.60 -14.17 -15.98
CA THR A 27 -32.72 -15.11 -16.04
C THR A 27 -32.47 -16.33 -15.15
N ALA A 28 -31.27 -16.89 -15.18
CA ALA A 28 -30.90 -18.00 -14.29
C ALA A 28 -31.00 -17.59 -12.82
N LEU A 29 -30.47 -16.41 -12.46
CA LEU A 29 -30.58 -15.86 -11.11
C LEU A 29 -32.04 -15.65 -10.66
N TRP A 30 -32.89 -15.14 -11.54
CA TRP A 30 -34.32 -14.99 -11.27
C TRP A 30 -35.02 -16.35 -11.06
N ASN A 31 -34.68 -17.36 -11.85
CA ASN A 31 -35.24 -18.70 -11.66
C ASN A 31 -34.78 -19.31 -10.33
N THR A 32 -33.51 -19.15 -9.96
CA THR A 32 -33.00 -19.60 -8.65
C THR A 32 -33.73 -18.93 -7.50
N SER A 33 -34.06 -17.63 -7.60
CA SER A 33 -34.82 -16.93 -6.54
C SER A 33 -36.26 -17.41 -6.39
N LEU A 34 -36.84 -17.99 -7.45
CA LEU A 34 -38.14 -18.67 -7.44
C LEU A 34 -38.04 -20.13 -6.96
N GLY A 35 -36.88 -20.57 -6.47
CA GLY A 35 -36.63 -21.94 -6.01
C GLY A 35 -36.37 -22.94 -7.14
N GLN A 36 -36.12 -22.47 -8.37
CA GLN A 36 -35.79 -23.31 -9.52
C GLN A 36 -34.29 -23.24 -9.80
N GLY A 37 -33.54 -24.23 -9.32
CA GLY A 37 -32.09 -24.33 -9.47
C GLY A 37 -31.31 -24.01 -8.20
N GLU A 38 -29.99 -24.23 -8.25
CA GLU A 38 -29.09 -23.94 -7.12
C GLU A 38 -28.40 -22.58 -7.33
N ALA A 39 -28.11 -21.89 -6.23
CA ALA A 39 -27.36 -20.64 -6.26
C ALA A 39 -25.88 -20.92 -6.56
N ALA A 40 -25.28 -20.09 -7.41
CA ALA A 40 -23.86 -20.18 -7.70
C ALA A 40 -23.02 -19.98 -6.43
N PRO A 41 -21.89 -20.70 -6.27
CA PRO A 41 -21.02 -20.50 -5.12
C PRO A 41 -20.45 -19.07 -5.12
N VAL A 42 -20.54 -18.39 -3.98
CA VAL A 42 -19.95 -17.06 -3.78
C VAL A 42 -18.53 -17.22 -3.25
N SER A 43 -17.54 -16.79 -4.04
CA SER A 43 -16.11 -16.85 -3.69
C SER A 43 -15.59 -15.56 -3.04
N ASP A 44 -16.36 -14.48 -3.07
CA ASP A 44 -15.99 -13.20 -2.48
C ASP A 44 -16.08 -13.27 -0.95
N ARG A 45 -14.98 -12.94 -0.27
CA ARG A 45 -14.84 -13.03 1.19
C ARG A 45 -15.81 -12.11 1.93
N ARG A 46 -16.25 -11.01 1.32
CA ARG A 46 -17.23 -10.07 1.91
C ARG A 46 -18.57 -10.72 2.22
N PHE A 47 -18.90 -11.82 1.53
CA PHE A 47 -20.15 -12.54 1.67
C PHE A 47 -19.93 -13.96 2.25
N ALA A 48 -18.85 -14.15 3.01
CA ALA A 48 -18.50 -15.46 3.58
C ALA A 48 -19.40 -15.88 4.76
N ALA A 49 -19.96 -14.91 5.50
CA ALA A 49 -20.78 -15.20 6.68
C ALA A 49 -22.07 -15.96 6.31
N PRO A 50 -22.53 -16.92 7.14
CA PRO A 50 -23.73 -17.71 6.86
C PRO A 50 -25.01 -16.88 6.63
N GLU A 51 -25.08 -15.69 7.22
CA GLU A 51 -26.20 -14.73 7.13
C GLU A 51 -26.47 -14.32 5.68
N TRP A 52 -25.42 -14.19 4.85
CA TRP A 52 -25.53 -13.85 3.43
C TRP A 52 -26.19 -14.95 2.60
N ARG A 53 -26.07 -16.22 3.02
CA ARG A 53 -26.65 -17.37 2.30
C ARG A 53 -28.01 -17.78 2.86
N SER A 54 -28.22 -17.62 4.17
CA SER A 54 -29.43 -18.05 4.86
C SER A 54 -30.60 -17.08 4.67
N ASN A 55 -30.34 -15.80 4.39
CA ASN A 55 -31.37 -14.82 4.04
C ASN A 55 -31.60 -14.79 2.51
N PRO A 56 -32.79 -15.20 2.00
CA PRO A 56 -33.05 -15.25 0.56
C PRO A 56 -32.90 -13.90 -0.15
N ALA A 57 -33.31 -12.80 0.49
CA ALA A 57 -33.20 -11.46 -0.09
C ALA A 57 -31.73 -11.02 -0.17
N ALA A 58 -30.94 -11.28 0.89
CA ALA A 58 -29.51 -10.99 0.89
C ALA A 58 -28.76 -11.83 -0.15
N SER A 59 -29.06 -13.14 -0.22
CA SER A 59 -28.46 -14.03 -1.21
C SER A 59 -28.76 -13.57 -2.64
N PHE A 60 -30.01 -13.18 -2.93
CA PHE A 60 -30.37 -12.64 -4.25
C PHE A 60 -29.61 -11.34 -4.56
N LEU A 61 -29.56 -10.41 -3.60
CA LEU A 61 -28.85 -9.14 -3.75
C LEU A 61 -27.35 -9.35 -3.99
N THR A 62 -26.71 -10.25 -3.25
CA THR A 62 -25.29 -10.62 -3.43
C THR A 62 -25.04 -11.15 -4.83
N GLN A 63 -25.86 -12.08 -5.32
CA GLN A 63 -25.69 -12.64 -6.66
C GLN A 63 -25.93 -11.59 -7.74
N LEU A 64 -26.94 -10.72 -7.57
CA LEU A 64 -27.22 -9.62 -8.48
C LEU A 64 -26.05 -8.63 -8.52
N TYR A 65 -25.49 -8.29 -7.37
CA TYR A 65 -24.31 -7.44 -7.25
C TYR A 65 -23.10 -8.06 -7.98
N LEU A 66 -22.80 -9.33 -7.74
CA LEU A 66 -21.67 -10.03 -8.35
C LEU A 66 -21.82 -10.15 -9.87
N LEU A 67 -23.04 -10.40 -10.36
CA LEU A 67 -23.35 -10.42 -11.78
C LEU A 67 -23.07 -9.05 -12.42
N ASN A 68 -23.67 -7.98 -11.86
CA ASN A 68 -23.47 -6.62 -12.38
C ASN A 68 -21.99 -6.19 -12.32
N GLY A 69 -21.31 -6.48 -11.22
CA GLY A 69 -19.89 -6.18 -11.06
C GLY A 69 -19.03 -6.86 -12.12
N ARG A 70 -19.26 -8.16 -12.36
CA ARG A 70 -18.54 -8.92 -13.38
C ARG A 70 -18.82 -8.39 -14.79
N THR A 71 -20.07 -8.09 -15.11
CA THR A 71 -20.45 -7.53 -16.42
C THR A 71 -19.85 -6.15 -16.65
N LEU A 72 -19.86 -5.27 -15.64
CA LEU A 72 -19.22 -3.96 -15.74
C LEU A 72 -17.70 -4.10 -15.96
N GLN A 73 -17.04 -5.05 -15.28
CA GLN A 73 -15.62 -5.34 -15.51
C GLN A 73 -15.34 -5.89 -16.92
N GLN A 74 -16.19 -6.79 -17.43
CA GLN A 74 -16.08 -7.29 -18.81
C GLN A 74 -16.26 -6.15 -19.82
N MET A 75 -17.25 -5.27 -19.62
CA MET A 75 -17.45 -4.08 -20.46
C MET A 75 -16.23 -3.16 -20.44
N ALA A 76 -15.67 -2.88 -19.25
CA ALA A 76 -14.46 -2.06 -19.11
C ALA A 76 -13.25 -2.69 -19.83
N ALA A 77 -13.12 -4.01 -19.79
CA ALA A 77 -12.07 -4.74 -20.50
C ALA A 77 -12.26 -4.73 -22.03
N ALA A 78 -13.51 -4.67 -22.50
CA ALA A 78 -13.88 -4.66 -23.91
C ALA A 78 -13.76 -3.29 -24.59
N VAL A 79 -13.52 -2.21 -23.82
CA VAL A 79 -13.35 -0.86 -24.39
C VAL A 79 -12.16 -0.80 -25.35
N GLU A 80 -12.36 -0.23 -26.53
CA GLU A 80 -11.32 0.06 -27.52
C GLU A 80 -10.66 1.39 -27.16
N ALA A 81 -9.49 1.33 -26.53
CA ALA A 81 -8.66 2.47 -26.15
C ALA A 81 -7.20 2.01 -26.00
N ASP A 82 -6.27 2.96 -25.84
CA ASP A 82 -4.89 2.66 -25.45
C ASP A 82 -4.84 2.02 -24.05
N ASP A 83 -3.74 1.31 -23.75
CA ASP A 83 -3.61 0.53 -22.52
C ASP A 83 -3.79 1.37 -21.24
N LYS A 84 -3.29 2.62 -21.24
CA LYS A 84 -3.41 3.53 -20.09
C LYS A 84 -4.85 3.96 -19.89
N THR A 85 -5.56 4.34 -20.96
CA THR A 85 -6.99 4.67 -20.90
C THR A 85 -7.83 3.46 -20.47
N LYS A 86 -7.57 2.26 -21.01
CA LYS A 86 -8.25 1.03 -20.59
C LYS A 86 -8.00 0.72 -19.12
N ALA A 87 -6.76 0.85 -18.64
CA ALA A 87 -6.43 0.67 -17.22
C ALA A 87 -7.18 1.66 -16.31
N ARG A 88 -7.26 2.95 -16.70
CA ARG A 88 -8.05 3.98 -16.01
C ARG A 88 -9.52 3.61 -15.93
N ILE A 89 -10.11 3.17 -17.04
CA ILE A 89 -11.54 2.78 -17.07
C ILE A 89 -11.78 1.56 -16.17
N ARG A 90 -10.97 0.50 -16.29
CA ARG A 90 -11.08 -0.69 -15.43
C ARG A 90 -10.98 -0.33 -13.95
N PHE A 91 -10.01 0.52 -13.60
CA PHE A 91 -9.83 0.96 -12.23
C PHE A 91 -11.05 1.73 -11.71
N THR A 92 -11.52 2.73 -12.46
CA THR A 92 -12.71 3.52 -12.08
C THR A 92 -13.95 2.64 -11.93
N VAL A 93 -14.16 1.69 -12.84
CA VAL A 93 -15.26 0.72 -12.74
C VAL A 93 -15.10 -0.18 -11.53
N GLN A 94 -13.87 -0.62 -11.22
CA GLN A 94 -13.59 -1.41 -10.01
C GLN A 94 -13.91 -0.60 -8.75
N GLN A 95 -13.50 0.67 -8.68
CA GLN A 95 -13.84 1.54 -7.55
C GLN A 95 -15.34 1.70 -7.37
N PHE A 96 -16.07 1.88 -8.47
CA PHE A 96 -17.52 2.00 -8.43
C PHE A 96 -18.20 0.70 -7.95
N VAL A 97 -17.77 -0.45 -8.47
CA VAL A 97 -18.29 -1.76 -8.07
C VAL A 97 -17.98 -2.03 -6.59
N ASP A 98 -16.80 -1.68 -6.10
CA ASP A 98 -16.42 -1.86 -4.70
C ASP A 98 -17.23 -0.94 -3.77
N ALA A 99 -17.42 0.32 -4.16
CA ALA A 99 -18.25 1.29 -3.42
C ALA A 99 -19.72 0.86 -3.32
N ALA A 100 -20.26 0.26 -4.40
CA ALA A 100 -21.64 -0.19 -4.48
C ALA A 100 -21.91 -1.52 -3.78
N SER A 101 -20.92 -2.12 -3.10
CA SER A 101 -21.09 -3.40 -2.42
C SER A 101 -22.20 -3.33 -1.35
N PRO A 102 -23.16 -4.28 -1.32
CA PRO A 102 -24.18 -4.36 -0.28
C PRO A 102 -23.59 -4.43 1.14
N SER A 103 -22.39 -4.98 1.29
CA SER A 103 -21.69 -5.08 2.58
C SER A 103 -21.42 -3.73 3.23
N ASN A 104 -21.32 -2.66 2.43
CA ASN A 104 -20.97 -1.32 2.90
C ASN A 104 -22.17 -0.58 3.51
N PHE A 105 -23.39 -1.12 3.37
CA PHE A 105 -24.61 -0.46 3.81
C PHE A 105 -25.32 -1.28 4.89
N LEU A 106 -25.47 -0.73 6.09
CA LEU A 106 -26.15 -1.40 7.22
C LEU A 106 -27.55 -1.94 6.82
N ALA A 107 -28.30 -1.21 6.01
CA ALA A 107 -29.63 -1.61 5.54
C ALA A 107 -29.62 -2.87 4.64
N LEU A 108 -28.48 -3.20 4.04
CA LEU A 108 -28.33 -4.31 3.10
C LEU A 108 -27.40 -5.42 3.63
N ASN A 109 -26.74 -5.19 4.77
CA ASN A 109 -25.77 -6.10 5.37
C ASN A 109 -26.43 -6.95 6.49
N PRO A 110 -26.80 -8.23 6.24
CA PRO A 110 -27.49 -9.07 7.21
C PRO A 110 -26.60 -9.46 8.39
N GLU A 111 -25.28 -9.53 8.20
CA GLU A 111 -24.31 -9.79 9.26
C GLU A 111 -24.27 -8.62 10.26
N ALA A 112 -24.17 -7.39 9.76
CA ALA A 112 -24.21 -6.19 10.59
C ALA A 112 -25.57 -6.01 11.30
N GLN A 113 -26.67 -6.30 10.61
CA GLN A 113 -28.02 -6.26 11.20
C GLN A 113 -28.17 -7.27 12.34
N LYS A 114 -27.71 -8.50 12.13
CA LYS A 114 -27.74 -9.54 13.16
C LYS A 114 -26.88 -9.14 14.36
N LEU A 115 -25.66 -8.66 14.14
CA LEU A 115 -24.78 -8.20 15.21
C LEU A 115 -25.38 -7.03 15.99
N ALA A 116 -26.06 -6.10 15.32
CA ALA A 116 -26.78 -5.01 15.97
C ALA A 116 -27.94 -5.52 16.84
N LEU A 117 -28.67 -6.54 16.39
CA LEU A 117 -29.75 -7.17 17.18
C LEU A 117 -29.18 -7.94 18.38
N ASP A 118 -28.17 -8.78 18.15
CA ASP A 118 -27.55 -9.62 19.19
C ASP A 118 -26.88 -8.78 20.28
N SER A 119 -26.31 -7.62 19.91
CA SER A 119 -25.73 -6.64 20.84
C SER A 119 -26.74 -5.64 21.42
N GLN A 120 -28.03 -5.75 21.10
CA GLN A 120 -29.07 -4.79 21.49
C GLN A 120 -28.72 -3.33 21.13
N GLY A 121 -28.02 -3.14 20.01
CA GLY A 121 -27.61 -1.83 19.49
C GLY A 121 -26.29 -1.30 20.06
N GLU A 122 -25.62 -2.00 20.98
CA GLU A 122 -24.34 -1.56 21.56
C GLU A 122 -23.26 -1.37 20.48
N THR A 123 -23.18 -2.27 19.50
CA THR A 123 -22.22 -2.16 18.40
C THR A 123 -22.46 -0.92 17.53
N LEU A 124 -23.72 -0.53 17.31
CA LEU A 124 -24.04 0.69 16.55
C LEU A 124 -23.67 1.95 17.33
N ALA A 125 -23.95 1.98 18.64
CA ALA A 125 -23.56 3.09 19.50
C ALA A 125 -22.04 3.28 19.52
N ARG A 126 -21.29 2.17 19.59
CA ARG A 126 -19.82 2.18 19.52
C ARG A 126 -19.30 2.63 18.16
N GLY A 127 -19.88 2.14 17.07
CA GLY A 127 -19.53 2.57 15.71
C GLY A 127 -19.76 4.07 15.49
N MET A 128 -20.85 4.63 16.01
CA MET A 128 -21.12 6.07 15.96
C MET A 128 -20.11 6.89 16.78
N GLN A 129 -19.67 6.39 17.94
CA GLN A 129 -18.60 7.03 18.72
C GLN A 129 -17.26 7.02 17.96
N GLN A 130 -16.94 5.92 17.28
CA GLN A 130 -15.75 5.81 16.44
C GLN A 130 -15.83 6.80 15.26
N LEU A 131 -16.94 6.82 14.53
CA LEU A 131 -17.18 7.76 13.42
C LEU A 131 -17.04 9.22 13.87
N TRP A 132 -17.60 9.57 15.03
CA TRP A 132 -17.45 10.92 15.59
C TRP A 132 -15.99 11.25 15.92
N GLY A 133 -15.25 10.30 16.50
CA GLY A 133 -13.82 10.45 16.73
C GLY A 133 -13.04 10.67 15.44
N ASP A 134 -13.39 9.95 14.37
CA ASP A 134 -12.72 10.06 13.07
C ASP A 134 -12.99 11.39 12.38
N VAL A 135 -14.23 11.89 12.47
CA VAL A 135 -14.59 13.24 12.01
C VAL A 135 -13.77 14.32 12.74
N GLN A 136 -13.56 14.16 14.06
CA GLN A 136 -12.73 15.09 14.83
C GLN A 136 -11.25 15.05 14.43
N ARG A 137 -10.74 13.87 14.06
CA ARG A 137 -9.34 13.69 13.61
C ARG A 137 -9.11 14.08 12.15
N GLY A 138 -10.16 14.08 11.34
CA GLY A 138 -10.09 14.37 9.91
C GLY A 138 -9.61 13.20 9.04
N HIS A 139 -9.55 11.98 9.60
CA HIS A 139 -9.26 10.74 8.86
C HIS A 139 -9.94 9.54 9.53
N VAL A 140 -10.20 8.49 8.74
CA VAL A 140 -10.77 7.22 9.22
C VAL A 140 -9.71 6.45 10.01
N SER A 141 -10.06 5.94 11.19
CA SER A 141 -9.16 5.13 12.02
C SER A 141 -9.29 3.64 11.66
N GLN A 142 -8.16 3.00 11.33
CA GLN A 142 -8.14 1.56 11.03
C GLN A 142 -7.80 0.70 12.25
N THR A 143 -7.12 1.29 13.24
CA THR A 143 -6.68 0.63 14.46
C THR A 143 -6.73 1.62 15.62
N ASP A 144 -6.77 1.13 16.86
CA ASP A 144 -6.59 1.96 18.04
C ASP A 144 -5.13 2.43 18.13
N GLU A 145 -4.85 3.65 17.69
CA GLU A 145 -3.51 4.24 17.73
C GLU A 145 -2.98 4.38 19.17
N SER A 146 -3.86 4.46 20.17
CA SER A 146 -3.45 4.53 21.58
C SER A 146 -2.96 3.19 22.13
N ALA A 147 -3.30 2.09 21.45
CA ALA A 147 -2.83 0.76 21.83
C ALA A 147 -1.35 0.53 21.49
N PHE A 148 -0.75 1.36 20.62
CA PHE A 148 0.62 1.16 20.13
C PHE A 148 1.52 2.35 20.44
N GLU A 149 2.62 2.07 21.13
CA GLU A 149 3.66 3.03 21.46
C GLU A 149 5.03 2.51 21.01
N VAL A 150 5.64 3.24 20.06
CA VAL A 150 6.96 2.94 19.52
C VAL A 150 8.00 2.97 20.63
N GLY A 151 8.79 1.92 20.74
CA GLY A 151 9.76 1.70 21.81
C GLY A 151 9.20 1.02 23.06
N LYS A 152 7.88 0.84 23.20
CA LYS A 152 7.27 0.10 24.31
C LYS A 152 6.64 -1.23 23.89
N ASN A 153 5.85 -1.23 22.83
CA ASN A 153 5.18 -2.44 22.33
C ASN A 153 5.24 -2.60 20.79
N VAL A 154 5.84 -1.63 20.10
CA VAL A 154 6.23 -1.69 18.69
C VAL A 154 7.69 -1.24 18.58
N ALA A 155 8.49 -1.80 17.68
CA ALA A 155 9.92 -1.47 17.52
C ALA A 155 10.72 -1.67 18.82
N THR A 156 10.60 -2.85 19.41
CA THR A 156 11.13 -3.17 20.75
C THR A 156 12.37 -4.07 20.71
N THR A 157 12.93 -4.35 19.53
CA THR A 157 14.19 -5.10 19.45
C THR A 157 15.32 -4.25 20.03
N ALA A 158 16.00 -4.77 21.05
CA ALA A 158 17.04 -4.04 21.75
C ALA A 158 18.17 -3.63 20.79
N GLY A 159 18.56 -2.35 20.83
CA GLY A 159 19.60 -1.78 19.99
C GLY A 159 19.97 -0.37 20.47
N SER A 160 20.96 0.23 19.80
CA SER A 160 21.45 1.57 20.11
C SER A 160 21.75 2.34 18.83
N VAL A 161 21.51 3.65 18.86
CA VAL A 161 21.97 4.56 17.80
C VAL A 161 23.50 4.63 17.87
N VAL A 162 24.17 4.26 16.79
CA VAL A 162 25.64 4.24 16.68
C VAL A 162 26.20 5.33 15.76
N PHE A 163 25.32 5.98 14.98
CA PHE A 163 25.64 7.14 14.15
C PHE A 163 24.38 7.96 13.94
N GLU A 164 24.53 9.28 13.81
CA GLU A 164 23.44 10.20 13.50
C GLU A 164 23.98 11.35 12.65
N ASN A 165 23.18 11.78 11.67
CA ASN A 165 23.37 13.04 10.96
C ASN A 165 22.01 13.68 10.63
N GLU A 166 22.03 14.70 9.78
CA GLU A 166 20.84 15.47 9.43
C GLU A 166 19.74 14.67 8.72
N LEU A 167 20.07 13.49 8.16
CA LEU A 167 19.16 12.66 7.36
C LEU A 167 18.67 11.40 8.07
N PHE A 168 19.50 10.80 8.92
CA PHE A 168 19.16 9.51 9.54
C PHE A 168 19.93 9.23 10.83
N GLN A 169 19.38 8.31 11.60
CA GLN A 169 20.08 7.58 12.66
C GLN A 169 20.40 6.16 12.17
N LEU A 170 21.60 5.68 12.43
CA LEU A 170 21.97 4.28 12.23
C LEU A 170 21.81 3.53 13.56
N ILE A 171 20.98 2.50 13.57
CA ILE A 171 20.75 1.66 14.75
C ILE A 171 21.51 0.36 14.57
N GLU A 172 22.35 0.00 15.54
CA GLU A 172 22.91 -1.34 15.68
C GLU A 172 22.08 -2.13 16.71
N TYR A 173 21.63 -3.32 16.35
CA TYR A 173 20.83 -4.16 17.25
C TYR A 173 21.72 -5.08 18.10
N ALA A 174 21.35 -5.23 19.36
CA ALA A 174 22.06 -6.07 20.32
C ALA A 174 21.96 -7.55 19.91
N PRO A 175 23.07 -8.32 19.93
CA PRO A 175 23.06 -9.71 19.52
C PRO A 175 22.19 -10.57 20.46
N LEU A 176 21.43 -11.50 19.88
CA LEU A 176 20.64 -12.50 20.62
C LEU A 176 21.33 -13.88 20.66
N THR A 177 22.57 -13.96 20.17
CA THR A 177 23.37 -15.18 20.07
C THR A 177 24.79 -14.92 20.56
N ALA A 178 25.48 -15.98 21.01
CA ALA A 178 26.85 -15.86 21.52
C ALA A 178 27.89 -15.57 20.43
N GLN A 179 27.60 -15.93 19.18
CA GLN A 179 28.44 -15.69 18.01
C GLN A 179 27.59 -15.15 16.88
N VAL A 180 28.14 -14.22 16.11
CA VAL A 180 27.49 -13.64 14.94
C VAL A 180 28.32 -13.88 13.68
N LYS A 181 27.67 -13.82 12.52
CA LYS A 181 28.31 -13.88 11.21
C LYS A 181 29.26 -12.71 11.05
N ALA A 182 30.44 -12.97 10.46
CA ALA A 182 31.49 -11.96 10.31
C ALA A 182 31.04 -10.73 9.49
N ARG A 183 30.30 -10.96 8.40
CA ARG A 183 29.74 -9.88 7.57
C ARG A 183 28.42 -9.38 8.18
N PRO A 184 28.30 -8.09 8.52
CA PRO A 184 27.06 -7.54 9.04
C PRO A 184 25.99 -7.44 7.94
N LEU A 185 24.76 -7.18 8.36
CA LEU A 185 23.61 -6.92 7.50
C LEU A 185 23.13 -5.48 7.72
N LEU A 186 23.23 -4.65 6.68
CA LEU A 186 22.65 -3.30 6.65
C LEU A 186 21.27 -3.35 5.98
N MET A 187 20.23 -2.89 6.67
CA MET A 187 18.90 -2.71 6.10
C MET A 187 18.62 -1.22 5.83
N VAL A 188 18.19 -0.93 4.60
CA VAL A 188 17.76 0.38 4.12
C VAL A 188 16.23 0.32 3.87
N PRO A 189 15.42 0.71 4.86
CA PRO A 189 13.96 0.73 4.77
C PRO A 189 13.48 1.90 3.88
N PRO A 190 12.19 1.96 3.51
CA PRO A 190 11.64 3.12 2.83
C PRO A 190 11.67 4.37 3.72
N CYS A 191 11.76 5.54 3.08
CA CYS A 191 11.62 6.86 3.73
C CYS A 191 10.21 7.46 3.60
N ILE A 192 9.25 6.74 2.99
CA ILE A 192 7.84 7.16 2.86
C ILE A 192 7.07 6.91 4.17
N ASN A 193 7.18 5.69 4.70
CA ASN A 193 6.71 5.31 6.03
C ASN A 193 7.92 5.03 6.93
N LYS A 194 7.70 4.89 8.23
CA LYS A 194 8.78 4.65 9.20
C LYS A 194 9.32 3.21 9.12
N PHE A 195 10.58 3.04 9.54
CA PHE A 195 11.31 1.77 9.39
C PHE A 195 10.70 0.58 10.15
N TYR A 196 9.92 0.83 11.21
CA TYR A 196 9.45 -0.21 12.13
C TYR A 196 8.43 -1.17 11.53
N ILE A 197 8.06 -1.03 10.25
CA ILE A 197 7.43 -2.13 9.50
C ILE A 197 8.32 -3.38 9.45
N LEU A 198 9.64 -3.22 9.58
CA LEU A 198 10.59 -4.33 9.70
C LEU A 198 10.81 -4.80 11.15
N ASP A 199 10.26 -4.09 12.13
CA ASP A 199 10.36 -4.39 13.57
C ASP A 199 9.04 -4.04 14.29
N LEU A 200 7.94 -4.68 13.88
CA LEU A 200 6.63 -4.42 14.47
C LEU A 200 6.57 -4.95 15.91
N GLN A 201 6.16 -6.20 16.09
CA GLN A 201 6.12 -6.89 17.38
C GLN A 201 7.14 -8.05 17.37
N PRO A 202 7.50 -8.61 18.53
CA PRO A 202 8.50 -9.67 18.60
C PRO A 202 8.23 -10.87 17.67
N ASP A 203 6.96 -11.22 17.47
CA ASP A 203 6.55 -12.39 16.69
C ASP A 203 6.56 -12.15 15.17
N ASN A 204 6.59 -10.90 14.73
CA ASN A 204 6.57 -10.51 13.31
C ASN A 204 7.65 -9.48 12.94
N SER A 205 8.73 -9.43 13.72
CA SER A 205 9.88 -8.57 13.47
C SER A 205 10.94 -9.30 12.62
N LEU A 206 11.18 -8.78 11.41
CA LEU A 206 12.26 -9.25 10.54
C LEU A 206 13.64 -8.91 11.13
N ILE A 207 13.77 -7.73 11.74
CA ILE A 207 15.01 -7.31 12.41
C ILE A 207 15.36 -8.29 13.53
N ARG A 208 14.42 -8.57 14.44
CA ARG A 208 14.61 -9.51 15.55
C ARG A 208 14.97 -10.90 15.04
N TYR A 209 14.26 -11.37 14.02
CA TYR A 209 14.53 -12.65 13.38
C TYR A 209 15.96 -12.72 12.84
N ALA A 210 16.42 -11.71 12.09
CA ALA A 210 17.77 -11.69 11.55
C ALA A 210 18.85 -11.68 12.64
N VAL A 211 18.62 -10.94 13.73
CA VAL A 211 19.51 -10.93 14.92
C VAL A 211 19.54 -12.31 15.59
N ALA A 212 18.39 -12.98 15.74
CA ALA A 212 18.29 -14.32 16.31
C ALA A 212 18.99 -15.39 15.43
N GLU A 213 18.99 -15.20 14.11
CA GLU A 213 19.73 -16.01 13.13
C GLU A 213 21.24 -15.70 13.08
N GLY A 214 21.75 -14.92 14.03
CA GLY A 214 23.17 -14.63 14.20
C GLY A 214 23.72 -13.59 13.22
N HIS A 215 22.88 -12.76 12.59
CA HIS A 215 23.39 -11.59 11.87
C HIS A 215 23.70 -10.45 12.84
N ARG A 216 24.79 -9.71 12.58
CA ARG A 216 25.03 -8.39 13.17
C ARG A 216 24.25 -7.36 12.34
N VAL A 217 23.14 -6.86 12.86
CA VAL A 217 22.16 -6.09 12.08
C VAL A 217 22.26 -4.59 12.36
N PHE A 218 22.30 -3.81 11.27
CA PHE A 218 22.25 -2.35 11.27
C PHE A 218 21.06 -1.88 10.44
N VAL A 219 20.32 -0.87 10.90
CA VAL A 219 19.18 -0.32 10.16
C VAL A 219 19.25 1.20 10.10
N VAL A 220 18.99 1.74 8.91
CA VAL A 220 18.82 3.18 8.68
C VAL A 220 17.44 3.61 9.18
N SER A 221 17.38 4.49 10.16
CA SER A 221 16.16 5.15 10.64
C SER A 221 16.12 6.58 10.11
N TRP A 222 15.35 6.79 9.04
CA TRP A 222 15.20 8.09 8.38
C TRP A 222 14.62 9.16 9.30
N ARG A 223 15.17 10.37 9.25
CA ARG A 223 14.57 11.55 9.88
C ARG A 223 13.26 11.89 9.18
N ASN A 224 12.25 12.30 9.94
CA ASN A 224 11.07 12.93 9.38
C ASN A 224 11.42 14.39 9.01
N PRO A 225 11.40 14.79 7.72
CA PRO A 225 11.89 16.09 7.29
C PRO A 225 11.17 17.27 7.96
N ASP A 226 11.93 18.29 8.33
CA ASP A 226 11.41 19.60 8.74
C ASP A 226 11.86 20.70 7.78
N ASP A 227 11.60 21.96 8.13
CA ASP A 227 11.93 23.10 7.28
C ASP A 227 13.41 23.19 6.86
N SER A 228 14.33 22.65 7.65
CA SER A 228 15.76 22.59 7.32
C SER A 228 16.08 21.64 6.16
N CYS A 229 15.16 20.71 5.87
CA CYS A 229 15.32 19.64 4.90
C CYS A 229 14.70 19.97 3.53
N LYS A 230 14.06 21.14 3.37
CA LYS A 230 13.30 21.52 2.15
C LYS A 230 14.10 21.48 0.85
N ALA A 231 15.40 21.76 0.93
CA ALA A 231 16.29 21.81 -0.24
C ALA A 231 16.98 20.48 -0.55
N LEU A 232 16.77 19.45 0.27
CA LEU A 232 17.39 18.14 0.05
C LEU A 232 16.86 17.51 -1.23
N THR A 233 17.77 16.86 -1.92
CA THR A 233 17.54 16.19 -3.20
C THR A 233 17.73 14.70 -3.07
N TRP A 234 17.45 13.96 -4.14
CA TRP A 234 17.76 12.53 -4.20
C TRP A 234 19.24 12.25 -3.93
N ASP A 235 20.13 13.07 -4.50
CA ASP A 235 21.59 12.89 -4.39
C ASP A 235 22.07 13.03 -2.94
N ASP A 236 21.43 13.90 -2.14
CA ASP A 236 21.75 14.04 -0.71
C ASP A 236 21.40 12.75 0.06
N TYR A 237 20.26 12.12 -0.25
CA TYR A 237 19.89 10.82 0.34
C TYR A 237 20.84 9.69 -0.09
N ILE A 238 21.36 9.75 -1.32
CA ILE A 238 22.35 8.78 -1.80
C ILE A 238 23.69 8.96 -1.09
N GLU A 239 24.28 10.16 -1.14
CA GLU A 239 25.63 10.42 -0.63
C GLU A 239 25.66 10.44 0.90
N HIS A 240 24.78 11.22 1.51
CA HIS A 240 24.85 11.55 2.94
C HIS A 240 24.02 10.60 3.80
N ALA A 241 23.22 9.70 3.22
CA ALA A 241 22.55 8.64 3.99
C ALA A 241 22.94 7.23 3.56
N ALA A 242 22.60 6.79 2.34
CA ALA A 242 22.82 5.39 1.96
C ALA A 242 24.31 5.00 1.87
N ILE A 243 25.12 5.79 1.16
CA ILE A 243 26.58 5.59 1.08
C ILE A 243 27.22 5.78 2.45
N GLN A 244 26.82 6.82 3.19
CA GLN A 244 27.32 7.08 4.53
C GLN A 244 27.04 5.92 5.49
N ALA A 245 25.82 5.35 5.47
CA ALA A 245 25.47 4.18 6.29
C ALA A 245 26.35 2.97 5.94
N ILE A 246 26.60 2.70 4.66
CA ILE A 246 27.51 1.63 4.23
C ILE A 246 28.92 1.83 4.83
N ARG A 247 29.47 3.04 4.70
CA ARG A 247 30.81 3.38 5.22
C ARG A 247 30.89 3.22 6.74
N VAL A 248 29.90 3.74 7.47
CA VAL A 248 29.84 3.63 8.93
C VAL A 248 29.75 2.16 9.36
N VAL A 249 28.95 1.32 8.68
CA VAL A 249 28.88 -0.11 9.01
C VAL A 249 30.20 -0.82 8.71
N GLN A 250 30.90 -0.48 7.61
CA GLN A 250 32.23 -1.04 7.32
C GLN A 250 33.24 -0.65 8.42
N GLU A 251 33.23 0.61 8.85
CA GLU A 251 34.10 1.12 9.94
C GLU A 251 33.82 0.38 11.26
N ILE A 252 32.56 0.31 11.69
CA ILE A 252 32.15 -0.34 12.93
C ILE A 252 32.42 -1.86 12.91
N SER A 253 32.27 -2.50 11.74
CA SER A 253 32.45 -3.95 11.61
C SER A 253 33.87 -4.40 11.31
N GLY A 254 34.73 -3.47 10.86
CA GLY A 254 36.04 -3.80 10.30
C GLY A 254 35.97 -4.67 9.04
N GLN A 255 34.80 -4.81 8.41
CA GLN A 255 34.63 -5.63 7.21
C GLN A 255 34.70 -4.76 5.97
N ALA A 256 35.53 -5.18 5.01
CA ALA A 256 35.60 -4.54 3.70
C ALA A 256 34.30 -4.70 2.90
N GLN A 257 33.54 -5.78 3.14
CA GLN A 257 32.24 -5.99 2.49
C GLN A 257 31.16 -6.39 3.48
N ILE A 258 29.96 -5.88 3.26
CA ILE A 258 28.77 -6.11 4.09
C ILE A 258 27.64 -6.72 3.27
N ASN A 259 26.68 -7.38 3.92
CA ASN A 259 25.43 -7.75 3.25
C ASN A 259 24.45 -6.58 3.33
N THR A 260 23.71 -6.31 2.26
CA THR A 260 22.73 -5.21 2.23
C THR A 260 21.33 -5.72 1.89
N LEU A 261 20.33 -5.05 2.44
CA LEU A 261 18.92 -5.28 2.17
C LEU A 261 18.24 -3.94 1.96
N GLY A 262 17.52 -3.78 0.85
CA GLY A 262 16.68 -2.63 0.57
C GLY A 262 15.21 -3.03 0.52
N PHE A 263 14.34 -2.20 1.09
CA PHE A 263 12.89 -2.44 1.10
C PHE A 263 12.12 -1.28 0.46
N CYS A 264 11.21 -1.58 -0.47
CA CYS A 264 10.41 -0.57 -1.19
C CYS A 264 11.34 0.49 -1.81
N VAL A 265 11.07 1.80 -1.63
CA VAL A 265 11.93 2.89 -2.13
C VAL A 265 13.34 2.88 -1.51
N GLY A 266 13.51 2.31 -0.32
CA GLY A 266 14.83 2.10 0.29
C GLY A 266 15.71 1.16 -0.54
N GLY A 267 15.11 0.23 -1.28
CA GLY A 267 15.83 -0.59 -2.25
C GLY A 267 16.21 0.15 -3.52
N THR A 268 15.39 1.08 -4.00
CA THR A 268 15.75 1.96 -5.12
C THR A 268 16.93 2.86 -4.72
N ILE A 269 16.87 3.47 -3.53
CA ILE A 269 17.96 4.26 -2.93
C ILE A 269 19.25 3.41 -2.82
N LEU A 270 19.17 2.21 -2.24
CA LEU A 270 20.32 1.32 -2.08
C LEU A 270 20.92 0.91 -3.43
N ALA A 271 20.09 0.56 -4.41
CA ALA A 271 20.55 0.19 -5.75
C ALA A 271 21.28 1.36 -6.45
N THR A 272 20.74 2.58 -6.36
CA THR A 272 21.42 3.77 -6.89
C THR A 272 22.74 4.02 -6.17
N ALA A 273 22.77 3.94 -4.84
CA ALA A 273 23.99 4.12 -4.06
C ALA A 273 25.10 3.13 -4.44
N LEU A 274 24.77 1.86 -4.59
CA LEU A 274 25.73 0.83 -5.01
C LEU A 274 26.21 1.03 -6.45
N ALA A 275 25.35 1.49 -7.36
CA ALA A 275 25.75 1.84 -8.73
C ALA A 275 26.71 3.04 -8.75
N VAL A 276 26.45 4.07 -7.94
CA VAL A 276 27.34 5.23 -7.78
C VAL A 276 28.71 4.79 -7.25
N LEU A 277 28.74 3.94 -6.22
CA LEU A 277 29.99 3.42 -5.66
C LEU A 277 30.75 2.54 -6.67
N ALA A 278 30.05 1.69 -7.42
CA ALA A 278 30.67 0.89 -8.48
C ALA A 278 31.33 1.77 -9.55
N ALA A 279 30.68 2.88 -9.95
CA ALA A 279 31.25 3.85 -10.89
C ALA A 279 32.48 4.58 -10.32
N ARG A 280 32.57 4.71 -8.98
CA ARG A 280 33.74 5.23 -8.25
C ARG A 280 34.82 4.16 -8.02
N GLY A 281 34.60 2.92 -8.44
CA GLY A 281 35.54 1.81 -8.27
C GLY A 281 35.44 1.10 -6.91
N GLU A 282 34.38 1.36 -6.14
CA GLU A 282 34.14 0.77 -4.82
C GLU A 282 33.10 -0.38 -4.90
N GLN A 283 33.33 -1.48 -4.18
CA GLN A 283 32.45 -2.66 -4.18
C GLN A 283 32.14 -3.15 -2.74
N PRO A 284 31.47 -2.32 -1.92
CA PRO A 284 31.31 -2.59 -0.49
C PRO A 284 30.24 -3.65 -0.15
N ALA A 285 29.39 -4.04 -1.10
CA ALA A 285 28.35 -5.03 -0.86
C ALA A 285 28.83 -6.43 -1.28
N ALA A 286 28.82 -7.38 -0.34
CA ALA A 286 29.01 -8.81 -0.64
C ALA A 286 27.77 -9.44 -1.26
N SER A 287 26.58 -8.95 -0.89
CA SER A 287 25.29 -9.36 -1.44
C SER A 287 24.27 -8.22 -1.33
N VAL A 288 23.28 -8.19 -2.22
CA VAL A 288 22.17 -7.25 -2.19
C VAL A 288 20.85 -8.03 -2.19
N THR A 289 19.96 -7.75 -1.24
CA THR A 289 18.58 -8.26 -1.22
C THR A 289 17.62 -7.10 -1.47
N LEU A 290 16.67 -7.28 -2.40
CA LEU A 290 15.66 -6.28 -2.72
C LEU A 290 14.27 -6.83 -2.39
N LEU A 291 13.61 -6.25 -1.40
CA LEU A 291 12.26 -6.63 -0.96
C LEU A 291 11.24 -5.65 -1.52
N THR A 292 10.33 -6.16 -2.37
CA THR A 292 9.24 -5.38 -2.98
C THR A 292 9.71 -4.02 -3.53
N THR A 293 10.82 -4.03 -4.25
CA THR A 293 11.49 -2.84 -4.79
C THR A 293 11.36 -2.83 -6.30
N LEU A 294 10.96 -1.68 -6.85
CA LEU A 294 11.03 -1.42 -8.29
C LEU A 294 12.42 -0.88 -8.65
N ILE A 295 13.01 -1.47 -9.69
CA ILE A 295 14.22 -0.98 -10.36
C ILE A 295 13.85 -0.50 -11.77
N ASP A 296 13.02 -1.27 -12.46
CA ASP A 296 12.31 -0.83 -13.64
C ASP A 296 10.95 -0.23 -13.24
N PHE A 297 10.69 1.00 -13.67
CA PHE A 297 9.45 1.75 -13.41
C PHE A 297 8.57 1.89 -14.67
N ALA A 298 8.87 1.17 -15.76
CA ALA A 298 8.15 1.24 -17.02
C ALA A 298 6.67 0.80 -16.92
N ASP A 299 6.37 -0.16 -16.04
CA ASP A 299 5.02 -0.57 -15.67
C ASP A 299 4.92 -0.55 -14.14
N ASN A 300 4.42 0.56 -13.59
CA ASN A 300 4.27 0.74 -12.15
C ASN A 300 2.84 0.42 -11.67
N GLY A 301 2.05 -0.24 -12.52
CA GLY A 301 0.71 -0.71 -12.23
C GLY A 301 -0.28 0.43 -12.01
N ILE A 302 -0.99 0.38 -10.88
CA ILE A 302 -2.10 1.31 -10.61
C ILE A 302 -1.60 2.74 -10.29
N LEU A 303 -0.31 2.91 -9.96
CA LEU A 303 0.29 4.21 -9.68
C LEU A 303 0.26 5.13 -10.91
N ASP A 304 0.37 4.58 -12.12
CA ASP A 304 0.31 5.29 -13.40
C ASP A 304 -1.03 6.00 -13.64
N LEU A 305 -2.06 5.63 -12.88
CA LEU A 305 -3.37 6.27 -12.95
C LEU A 305 -3.40 7.58 -12.17
N PHE A 306 -2.59 7.68 -11.11
CA PHE A 306 -2.55 8.82 -10.18
C PHE A 306 -1.43 9.80 -10.49
N VAL A 307 -0.41 9.39 -11.26
CA VAL A 307 0.72 10.23 -11.63
C VAL A 307 0.72 10.45 -13.15
N ASP A 308 0.75 11.72 -13.55
CA ASP A 308 0.98 12.13 -14.92
C ASP A 308 1.90 13.36 -15.02
N GLU A 309 2.39 13.63 -16.23
CA GLU A 309 3.29 14.74 -16.52
C GLU A 309 2.76 16.10 -16.07
N ALA A 310 1.44 16.32 -16.16
CA ALA A 310 0.84 17.57 -15.72
C ALA A 310 0.91 17.69 -14.19
N SER A 311 0.61 16.61 -13.46
CA SER A 311 0.73 16.55 -12.01
C SER A 311 2.17 16.74 -11.53
N VAL A 312 3.17 16.15 -12.22
CA VAL A 312 4.59 16.31 -11.88
C VAL A 312 5.06 17.75 -12.10
N ARG A 313 4.73 18.36 -13.24
CA ARG A 313 5.07 19.78 -13.48
C ARG A 313 4.45 20.72 -12.45
N LEU A 314 3.22 20.43 -12.02
CA LEU A 314 2.59 21.19 -10.95
C LEU A 314 3.34 21.02 -9.63
N ARG A 315 3.80 19.81 -9.30
CA ARG A 315 4.65 19.54 -8.13
C ARG A 315 5.98 20.27 -8.22
N GLU A 316 6.65 20.26 -9.36
CA GLU A 316 7.90 21.00 -9.58
C GLU A 316 7.71 22.51 -9.40
N ALA A 317 6.61 23.07 -9.92
CA ALA A 317 6.30 24.50 -9.80
C ALA A 317 5.90 24.93 -8.38
N THR A 318 5.50 24.00 -7.51
CA THR A 318 4.99 24.29 -6.17
C THR A 318 5.97 23.90 -5.06
N LEU A 319 6.66 22.78 -5.22
CA LEU A 319 7.60 22.20 -4.25
C LEU A 319 9.07 22.32 -4.67
N GLY A 320 9.34 22.41 -5.97
CA GLY A 320 10.71 22.42 -6.49
C GLY A 320 11.46 23.72 -6.21
N SER A 321 12.73 23.74 -6.60
CA SER A 321 13.62 24.91 -6.47
C SER A 321 13.10 26.15 -7.19
N GLY A 322 12.32 25.97 -8.27
CA GLY A 322 11.69 27.05 -9.04
C GLY A 322 10.38 27.59 -8.45
N SER A 323 9.90 27.07 -7.32
CA SER A 323 8.69 27.56 -6.67
C SER A 323 8.85 29.02 -6.19
N PRO A 324 7.82 29.89 -6.29
CA PRO A 324 7.89 31.27 -5.82
C PRO A 324 8.26 31.43 -4.34
N LYS A 325 8.03 30.38 -3.53
CA LYS A 325 8.35 30.34 -2.09
C LYS A 325 9.67 29.59 -1.80
N GLY A 326 10.42 29.22 -2.83
CA GLY A 326 11.55 28.28 -2.75
C GLY A 326 11.10 26.84 -2.52
N PRO A 327 12.05 25.89 -2.38
CA PRO A 327 11.75 24.49 -2.12
C PRO A 327 10.79 24.29 -0.93
N GLN A 328 9.82 23.40 -1.05
CA GLN A 328 8.83 23.09 0.01
C GLN A 328 8.80 21.60 0.33
N LEU A 329 8.29 21.26 1.51
CA LEU A 329 8.08 19.87 1.92
C LEU A 329 6.84 19.28 1.26
N LEU A 330 6.89 17.97 0.98
CA LEU A 330 5.72 17.18 0.66
C LEU A 330 5.09 16.66 1.95
N HIS A 331 3.82 16.95 2.19
CA HIS A 331 3.13 16.53 3.42
C HIS A 331 2.71 15.05 3.36
N GLY A 332 2.89 14.32 4.47
CA GLY A 332 2.60 12.88 4.54
C GLY A 332 1.14 12.50 4.22
N GLN A 333 0.17 13.38 4.49
CA GLN A 333 -1.24 13.15 4.13
C GLN A 333 -1.44 13.03 2.61
N GLU A 334 -0.65 13.78 1.83
CA GLU A 334 -0.71 13.74 0.36
C GLU A 334 -0.13 12.42 -0.18
N LEU A 335 0.89 11.87 0.48
CA LEU A 335 1.42 10.54 0.18
C LEU A 335 0.44 9.44 0.58
N ALA A 336 -0.12 9.52 1.79
CA ALA A 336 -1.04 8.52 2.34
C ALA A 336 -2.27 8.30 1.46
N THR A 337 -2.77 9.37 0.83
CA THR A 337 -3.93 9.30 -0.07
C THR A 337 -3.62 8.44 -1.29
N THR A 338 -2.50 8.68 -1.99
CA THR A 338 -2.08 7.88 -3.15
C THR A 338 -1.89 6.41 -2.81
N PHE A 339 -1.29 6.09 -1.65
CA PHE A 339 -1.06 4.71 -1.23
C PHE A 339 -2.33 3.98 -0.75
N SER A 340 -3.27 4.68 -0.11
CA SER A 340 -4.52 4.07 0.39
C SER A 340 -5.45 3.66 -0.75
N PHE A 341 -5.46 4.42 -1.85
CA PHE A 341 -6.23 4.06 -3.05
C PHE A 341 -5.63 2.89 -3.85
N LEU A 342 -4.41 2.41 -3.53
CA LEU A 342 -3.84 1.22 -4.18
C LEU A 342 -4.46 -0.09 -3.64
N ARG A 343 -5.09 -0.07 -2.46
CA ARG A 343 -5.82 -1.20 -1.87
C ARG A 343 -7.16 -0.77 -1.26
N PRO A 344 -8.12 -0.32 -2.08
CA PRO A 344 -9.34 0.32 -1.61
C PRO A 344 -10.25 -0.62 -0.81
N ASN A 345 -10.30 -1.92 -1.16
CA ASN A 345 -11.08 -2.89 -0.41
C ASN A 345 -10.54 -3.14 1.00
N ASP A 346 -9.22 -3.22 1.18
CA ASP A 346 -8.62 -3.49 2.48
C ASP A 346 -8.48 -2.24 3.35
N LEU A 347 -8.33 -1.06 2.73
CA LEU A 347 -7.92 0.18 3.41
C LEU A 347 -8.96 1.30 3.41
N VAL A 348 -10.03 1.21 2.61
CA VAL A 348 -11.07 2.26 2.51
C VAL A 348 -12.44 1.68 2.80
N TRP A 349 -12.97 0.79 1.96
CA TRP A 349 -14.37 0.37 2.04
C TRP A 349 -14.71 -0.53 3.25
N ASN A 350 -13.72 -1.19 3.86
CA ASN A 350 -13.94 -1.92 5.10
C ASN A 350 -14.23 -1.00 6.31
N TYR A 351 -13.90 0.29 6.22
CA TYR A 351 -13.95 1.23 7.34
C TYR A 351 -14.89 2.43 7.12
N VAL A 352 -15.52 2.54 5.95
CA VAL A 352 -16.40 3.66 5.56
C VAL A 352 -17.86 3.23 5.55
#